data_AF-A0AAW4BK71-F1
#
_entry.id   AF-A0AAW4BK71-F1
#
_cell.length_a   1.000
_cell.length_b   1.000
_cell.length_c   1.000
_cell.angle_alpha   90.00
_cell.angle_beta   90.00
_cell.angle_gamma   90.00
#
_symmetry.space_group_name_H-M   'P 1'
#
loop_
_entity.id
_entity.type
_entity.pdbx_description
1 polymer ?
#
loop_
_entity_poly.entity_id
_entity_poly.type
_entity_poly.pdbx_seq_one_letter_code
_entity_poly.pdbx_strand_id
1 'polypeptide(L)' 'MVVEVRRAEPSDAKAIKGVYECPNAYTGTLQLPLPSSDMWEKRFQTIPDHVYAYVALVDGEIVGNLGFELCTNPRRRHV' A
#
# COMPACT_ATOMS: atom_id res chain seq x y z
N MET A 1 -11.20 -13.93 -14.18
CA MET A 1 -10.28 -12.84 -13.80
C MET A 1 -9.33 -13.41 -12.77
N VAL A 2 -8.03 -13.44 -13.06
CA VAL A 2 -7.00 -13.89 -12.12
C VAL A 2 -6.45 -12.64 -11.45
N VAL A 3 -6.32 -12.67 -10.12
CA VAL A 3 -5.69 -11.59 -9.34
C VAL A 3 -4.39 -12.15 -8.79
N GLU A 4 -3.28 -11.56 -9.21
CA GLU A 4 -1.96 -11.90 -8.68
C GLU A 4 -1.65 -11.01 -7.49
N VAL A 5 -1.16 -11.60 -6.39
CA VAL A 5 -0.78 -10.86 -5.19
C VAL A 5 0.69 -11.08 -4.92
N ARG A 6 1.45 -9.98 -4.78
CA ARG A 6 2.87 -10.02 -4.44
C ARG A 6 3.25 -8.91 -3.47
N ARG A 7 4.44 -9.02 -2.90
CA ARG A 7 5.04 -7.94 -2.09
C ARG A 7 5.14 -6.67 -2.92
N ALA A 8 4.87 -5.54 -2.26
CA ALA A 8 5.09 -4.22 -2.86
C ALA A 8 6.59 -3.95 -2.89
N GLU A 9 7.07 -3.47 -4.03
CA GLU A 9 8.43 -3.03 -4.25
C GLU A 9 8.48 -1.49 -4.31
N PRO A 10 9.64 -0.85 -4.06
CA PRO A 10 9.77 0.60 -4.15
C PRO A 10 9.33 1.18 -5.51
N SER A 11 9.50 0.41 -6.59
CA SER A 11 9.08 0.78 -7.95
C SER A 11 7.55 0.90 -8.11
N ASP A 12 6.77 0.28 -7.23
CA ASP A 12 5.31 0.27 -7.29
C ASP A 12 4.69 1.57 -6.75
N ALA A 13 5.48 2.43 -6.10
CA ALA A 13 4.99 3.62 -5.40
C ALA A 13 4.10 4.51 -6.28
N LYS A 14 4.47 4.71 -7.55
CA LYS A 14 3.70 5.51 -8.50
C LYS A 14 2.35 4.87 -8.84
N ALA A 15 2.31 3.55 -9.01
CA ALA A 15 1.07 2.84 -9.32
C ALA A 15 0.13 2.82 -8.10
N ILE A 16 0.68 2.61 -6.91
CA ILE A 16 -0.08 2.66 -5.65
C ILE A 16 -0.64 4.07 -5.40
N LYS A 17 0.15 5.12 -5.69
CA LYS A 17 -0.35 6.50 -5.68
C LYS A 17 -1.56 6.65 -6.60
N GLY A 18 -1.50 6.09 -7.83
CA GLY A 18 -2.62 6.08 -8.78
C GLY A 18 -3.88 5.41 -8.24
N VAL A 19 -3.74 4.27 -7.54
CA VAL A 19 -4.88 3.63 -6.86
C VAL A 19 -5.54 4.59 -5.87
N TYR A 20 -4.75 5.31 -5.07
CA TYR A 20 -5.26 6.27 -4.08
C TYR A 20 -5.64 7.64 -4.65
N GLU A 21 -5.47 7.88 -5.94
CA GLU A 21 -6.12 8.99 -6.66
C GLU A 21 -7.58 8.66 -6.99
N CYS A 22 -7.96 7.38 -7.01
CA CYS A 22 -9.32 6.97 -7.33
C CYS A 22 -10.29 7.27 -6.16
N PRO A 23 -11.46 7.91 -6.44
CA PRO A 23 -12.48 8.20 -5.44
C PRO A 23 -12.86 7.02 -4.55
N ASN A 24 -13.07 5.84 -5.12
CA ASN A 24 -13.45 4.66 -4.36
C ASN A 24 -12.39 4.23 -3.35
N ALA A 25 -11.10 4.44 -3.66
CA ALA A 25 -10.00 4.06 -2.78
C ALA A 25 -9.84 5.05 -1.61
N TYR A 26 -9.76 6.35 -1.89
CA TYR A 26 -9.52 7.33 -0.82
C TYR A 26 -10.77 7.57 0.05
N THR A 27 -11.99 7.49 -0.51
CA THR A 27 -13.23 7.65 0.29
C THR A 27 -13.52 6.43 1.16
N GLY A 28 -13.09 5.24 0.74
CA GLY A 28 -13.22 4.00 1.52
C GLY A 28 -12.14 3.82 2.57
N THR A 29 -11.20 4.76 2.70
CA THR A 29 -10.06 4.69 3.62
C THR A 29 -9.83 6.04 4.29
N LEU A 30 -8.75 6.15 5.08
CA LEU A 30 -8.32 7.41 5.68
C LEU A 30 -7.31 8.19 4.80
N GLN A 31 -7.22 7.85 3.51
CA GLN A 31 -6.35 8.58 2.59
C GLN A 31 -7.00 9.91 2.16
N LEU A 32 -6.17 10.88 1.84
CA LEU A 32 -6.61 12.15 1.29
C LEU A 32 -6.63 12.10 -0.24
N PRO A 33 -7.54 12.84 -0.90
CA PRO A 33 -7.47 13.02 -2.35
C PRO A 33 -6.19 13.75 -2.75
N LEU A 34 -5.79 13.61 -4.02
CA LEU A 34 -4.59 14.21 -4.60
C LEU A 34 -3.29 13.88 -3.83
N PRO A 35 -2.98 12.58 -3.61
CA PRO A 35 -1.79 12.18 -2.88
C PRO A 35 -0.49 12.67 -3.54
N SER A 36 0.48 13.07 -2.72
CA SER A 36 1.82 13.47 -3.16
C SER A 36 2.65 12.25 -3.62
N SER A 37 3.31 12.36 -4.77
CA SER A 37 4.25 11.34 -5.28
C SER A 37 5.43 11.14 -4.32
N ASP A 38 6.06 12.23 -3.87
CA ASP A 38 7.20 12.21 -2.94
C ASP A 38 6.87 11.47 -1.64
N MET A 39 5.64 11.61 -1.14
CA MET A 39 5.19 10.91 0.07
C MET A 39 5.15 9.41 -0.14
N TRP A 40 4.60 8.94 -1.27
CA TRP A 40 4.52 7.52 -1.58
C TRP A 40 5.87 6.91 -1.90
N GLU A 41 6.73 7.60 -2.63
CA GLU A 41 8.11 7.17 -2.90
C GLU A 41 8.88 6.99 -1.59
N LYS A 42 8.86 7.98 -0.69
CA LYS A 42 9.51 7.89 0.62
C LYS A 42 8.95 6.74 1.46
N ARG A 43 7.63 6.56 1.46
CA ARG A 43 6.95 5.51 2.23
C ARG A 43 7.42 4.12 1.80
N PHE A 44 7.53 3.86 0.50
CA PHE A 44 7.91 2.54 -0.02
C PHE A 44 9.42 2.31 -0.09
N GLN A 45 10.24 3.37 -0.06
CA GLN A 45 11.68 3.24 0.12
C GLN A 45 12.09 2.86 1.55
N THR A 46 11.24 3.17 2.54
CA THR A 46 11.57 3.04 3.97
C THR A 46 10.49 2.29 4.73
N ILE A 47 10.12 1.09 4.25
CA ILE A 47 9.13 0.25 4.95
C ILE A 47 9.80 -0.37 6.18
N PRO A 48 9.28 -0.14 7.40
CA PRO A 48 9.81 -0.79 8.60
C PRO A 48 9.61 -2.32 8.57
N ASP A 49 10.50 -3.07 9.21
CA ASP A 49 10.48 -4.56 9.20
C ASP A 49 9.17 -5.20 9.71
N HIS A 50 8.44 -4.48 10.57
CA HIS A 50 7.16 -4.92 11.15
C HIS A 50 5.96 -4.52 10.29
N VAL A 51 6.18 -3.80 9.20
CA VAL A 51 5.15 -3.37 8.25
C VAL A 51 5.26 -4.21 6.98
N TYR A 52 4.13 -4.72 6.54
CA TYR A 52 4.03 -5.61 5.41
C TYR A 52 3.10 -5.02 4.38
N ALA A 53 3.65 -4.69 3.21
CA ALA A 53 2.89 -4.15 2.10
C ALA A 53 2.83 -5.14 0.91
N TYR A 54 1.67 -5.18 0.27
CA TYR A 54 1.36 -6.02 -0.88
C TYR A 54 0.60 -5.23 -1.94
N VAL A 55 0.71 -5.68 -3.17
CA VAL A 55 -0.05 -5.18 -4.31
C VAL A 55 -0.85 -6.30 -4.95
N ALA A 56 -2.04 -5.97 -5.43
CA ALA A 56 -2.87 -6.84 -6.25
C ALA A 56 -2.77 -6.38 -7.71
N LEU A 57 -2.51 -7.33 -8.60
CA LEU A 57 -2.36 -7.08 -10.02
C LEU A 57 -3.45 -7.81 -10.82
N VAL A 58 -3.92 -7.15 -11.88
CA VAL A 58 -4.81 -7.70 -12.90
C VAL A 58 -4.20 -7.34 -14.24
N ASP A 59 -3.91 -8.33 -15.08
CA ASP A 59 -3.27 -8.13 -16.39
C ASP A 59 -1.97 -7.29 -16.33
N GLY A 60 -1.21 -7.43 -15.23
CA GLY A 60 0.03 -6.70 -14.98
C GLY A 60 -0.14 -5.28 -14.43
N GLU A 61 -1.38 -4.79 -14.30
CA GLU A 61 -1.67 -3.48 -13.71
C GLU A 61 -1.97 -3.60 -12.22
N ILE A 62 -1.39 -2.72 -11.41
CA ILE A 62 -1.67 -2.67 -9.97
C ILE A 62 -3.03 -2.01 -9.76
N VAL A 63 -3.97 -2.80 -9.26
CA VAL A 63 -5.37 -2.39 -9.01
C VAL A 63 -5.69 -2.26 -7.53
N GLY A 64 -4.76 -2.63 -6.65
CA GLY A 64 -4.98 -2.58 -5.21
C GLY A 64 -3.68 -2.61 -4.40
N ASN A 65 -3.76 -2.07 -3.19
CA ASN A 65 -2.69 -2.09 -2.21
C ASN A 65 -3.25 -2.52 -0.85
N LEU A 66 -2.47 -3.32 -0.12
CA LEU A 66 -2.75 -3.75 1.25
C LEU A 66 -1.52 -3.52 2.10
N GLY A 67 -1.73 -2.93 3.28
CA GLY A 67 -0.71 -2.82 4.32
C GLY A 67 -1.23 -3.40 5.62
N PHE A 68 -0.41 -4.17 6.33
CA PHE A 68 -0.65 -4.50 7.73
C PHE A 68 0.63 -4.36 8.54
N GLU A 69 0.46 -3.92 9.78
CA GLU A 69 1.54 -3.64 10.71
C GLU A 69 1.44 -4.61 11.89
N LEU A 70 2.53 -5.31 12.19
CA LEU A 70 2.66 -6.05 13.43
C LEU A 70 2.94 -5.07 14.57
N CYS A 71 2.05 -4.99 15.56
CA CYS A 71 2.26 -4.11 16.70
C CYS A 71 3.53 -4.51 17.47
N THR A 72 4.52 -3.62 17.51
CA THR A 72 5.83 -3.91 18.13
C THR A 72 5.79 -3.88 19.65
N ASN A 73 4.80 -3.18 20.25
CA ASN A 73 4.61 -3.11 21.68
C ASN A 73 4.34 -4.52 22.25
N PRO A 74 5.18 -5.04 23.16
CA PRO A 74 5.05 -6.40 23.67
C PRO A 74 3.66 -6.73 24.24
N ARG A 75 2.99 -5.75 24.86
CA ARG A 75 1.65 -5.95 25.43
C ARG A 75 0.54 -6.12 24.39
N ARG A 76 0.75 -5.65 23.16
CA ARG A 76 -0.23 -5.69 22.06
C ARG A 76 0.20 -6.56 20.88
N ARG A 77 1.36 -7.21 20.94
CA ARG A 77 1.92 -8.00 19.83
C ARG A 77 1.06 -9.21 19.42
N HIS A 78 0.25 -9.73 20.34
CA HIS A 78 -0.65 -10.86 20.11
C HIS A 78 -1.98 -10.46 19.45
N VAL A 79 -2.25 -9.15 19.34
CA VAL A 79 -3.43 -8.57 18.71
C VAL A 79 -3.09 -8.24 17.27
#